data_AF-A0A954EX02-F1
#
_entry.id   AF-A0A954EX02-F1
#
_cell.length_a   1.000
_cell.length_b   1.000
_cell.length_c   1.000
_cell.angle_alpha   90.00
_cell.angle_beta   90.00
_cell.angle_gamma   90.00
#
_symmetry.space_group_name_H-M   'P 1'
#
loop_
_entity.id
_entity.type
_entity.pdbx_description
1 polymer ?
#
loop_
_entity_poly.entity_id
_entity_poly.type
_entity_poly.pdbx_seq_one_letter_code
_entity_poly.pdbx_strand_id
1 'polypeptide(L)'
;MLVRQLCSRSFALLIVLAILYAVLLLAGRLTGLFPEYFAPWTVAAVPVLSVLLAVVWPGRPDLKAAASATDGYHQTKDLFLTWSMLSGCPTEYAPLVGRDAERTASRIEPEKVVPYHWEHPTLTAALTLGALLLGAFFVPTLDPFGHVAEAKEAQESHRVLEQTRKATEARKAQLA
;
A
#
# COMPACT_ATOMS: atom_id res chain seq x y z
N MET A 1 19.89 -2.81 -1.44
CA MET A 1 19.26 -2.65 -0.10
C MET A 1 18.09 -1.67 -0.08
N LEU A 2 18.17 -0.49 -0.73
CA LEU A 2 17.06 0.50 -0.79
C LEU A 2 15.74 -0.07 -1.31
N VAL A 3 15.78 -0.86 -2.40
CA VAL A 3 14.57 -1.43 -3.04
C VAL A 3 13.80 -2.37 -2.10
N ARG A 4 14.49 -3.18 -1.29
CA ARG A 4 13.85 -4.14 -0.38
C ARG A 4 13.09 -3.45 0.75
N GLN A 5 13.65 -2.38 1.31
CA GLN A 5 13.00 -1.62 2.39
C GLN A 5 11.85 -0.76 1.86
N LEU A 6 11.98 -0.25 0.64
CA LEU A 6 10.90 0.42 -0.07
C LEU A 6 9.73 -0.56 -0.26
N CYS A 7 9.99 -1.79 -0.72
CA CYS A 7 8.96 -2.82 -0.92
C CYS A 7 8.33 -3.32 0.39
N SER A 8 9.08 -3.53 1.47
CA SER A 8 8.49 -3.99 2.73
C SER A 8 7.64 -2.91 3.41
N ARG A 9 8.05 -1.63 3.29
CA ARG A 9 7.31 -0.50 3.87
C ARG A 9 6.13 -0.06 3.00
N SER A 10 6.27 -0.10 1.67
CA SER A 10 5.13 0.10 0.77
C SER A 10 4.07 -0.96 1.02
N PHE A 11 4.50 -2.20 1.26
CA PHE A 11 3.61 -3.30 1.59
C PHE A 11 2.88 -3.10 2.93
N ALA A 12 3.59 -2.69 3.99
CA ALA A 12 2.97 -2.39 5.28
C ALA A 12 2.01 -1.18 5.19
N LEU A 13 2.41 -0.12 4.48
CA LEU A 13 1.57 1.05 4.23
C LEU A 13 0.34 0.68 3.40
N LEU A 14 0.49 -0.18 2.39
CA LEU A 14 -0.61 -0.71 1.60
C LEU A 14 -1.63 -1.43 2.49
N ILE A 15 -1.18 -2.30 3.40
CA ILE A 15 -2.08 -2.98 4.34
C ILE A 15 -2.81 -1.98 5.23
N VAL A 16 -2.11 -1.01 5.82
CA VAL A 16 -2.73 -0.01 6.70
C VAL A 16 -3.74 0.85 5.93
N LEU A 17 -3.37 1.31 4.74
CA LEU A 17 -4.27 2.09 3.88
C LEU A 17 -5.47 1.25 3.42
N ALA A 18 -5.25 -0.03 3.12
CA ALA A 18 -6.28 -0.98 2.74
C ALA A 18 -7.27 -1.23 3.88
N ILE A 19 -6.78 -1.40 5.12
CA ILE A 19 -7.62 -1.54 6.31
C ILE A 19 -8.40 -0.25 6.54
N LEU A 20 -7.74 0.90 6.49
CA LEU A 20 -8.38 2.19 6.71
C LEU A 20 -9.45 2.48 5.66
N TYR A 21 -9.17 2.17 4.39
CA TYR A 21 -10.14 2.25 3.31
C TYR A 21 -11.28 1.23 3.46
N ALA A 22 -11.00 0.00 3.90
CA ALA A 22 -12.03 -1.01 4.16
C ALA A 22 -12.96 -0.57 5.29
N VAL A 23 -12.42 0.03 6.36
CA VAL A 23 -13.21 0.60 7.47
C VAL A 23 -14.08 1.76 6.98
N LEU A 24 -13.52 2.66 6.17
CA LEU A 24 -14.27 3.76 5.55
C LEU A 24 -15.35 3.27 4.59
N LEU A 25 -15.07 2.25 3.79
CA LEU A 25 -16.02 1.65 2.85
C LEU A 25 -17.17 0.98 3.60
N LEU A 26 -16.88 0.22 4.66
CA LEU A 26 -17.90 -0.39 5.52
C LEU A 26 -18.73 0.68 6.24
N ALA A 27 -18.08 1.69 6.81
CA ALA A 27 -18.77 2.81 7.45
C ALA A 27 -19.67 3.55 6.46
N GLY A 28 -19.19 3.87 5.25
CA GLY A 28 -19.95 4.54 4.20
C GLY A 28 -21.11 3.69 3.67
N ARG A 29 -20.91 2.38 3.49
CA ARG A 29 -21.96 1.45 3.02
C ARG A 29 -23.02 1.15 4.08
N LEU A 30 -22.68 1.23 5.37
CA LEU A 30 -23.61 1.04 6.49
C LEU A 30 -24.35 2.33 6.88
N THR A 31 -23.76 3.50 6.59
CA THR A 31 -24.35 4.80 6.96
C THR A 31 -25.02 5.53 5.78
N GLY A 32 -24.75 5.15 4.53
CA GLY A 32 -25.36 5.78 3.37
C GLY A 32 -24.93 7.25 3.14
N LEU A 33 -23.96 7.76 3.91
CA LEU A 33 -23.56 9.18 3.90
C LEU A 33 -22.86 9.64 2.60
N PHE A 34 -22.21 8.73 1.86
CA PHE A 34 -21.43 9.08 0.66
C PHE A 34 -21.53 8.03 -0.46
N PRO A 35 -22.70 7.81 -1.07
CA PRO A 35 -22.89 6.75 -2.07
C PRO A 35 -22.13 6.99 -3.39
N GLU A 36 -21.79 8.24 -3.74
CA GLU A 36 -21.10 8.57 -5.00
C GLU A 36 -19.57 8.44 -4.95
N TYR A 37 -18.94 8.49 -3.76
CA TYR A 37 -17.48 8.46 -3.63
C TYR A 37 -16.89 7.03 -3.54
N PHE A 38 -17.71 6.02 -3.23
CA PHE A 38 -17.28 4.63 -3.10
C PHE A 38 -17.60 3.80 -4.37
N ALA A 39 -17.17 4.32 -5.53
CA ALA A 39 -17.21 3.60 -6.79
C ALA A 39 -16.10 2.52 -6.86
N PRO A 40 -16.27 1.42 -7.61
CA PRO A 40 -15.22 0.40 -7.77
C PRO A 40 -13.88 0.96 -8.29
N TRP A 41 -13.89 2.12 -8.95
CA TRP A 41 -12.69 2.84 -9.38
C TRP A 41 -11.85 3.42 -8.24
N THR A 42 -12.43 3.81 -7.09
CA THR A 42 -11.65 4.37 -5.98
C THR A 42 -10.83 3.30 -5.23
N VAL A 43 -11.16 2.02 -5.41
CA VAL A 43 -10.33 0.90 -4.94
C VAL A 43 -8.95 0.90 -5.62
N ALA A 44 -8.86 1.38 -6.86
CA ALA A 44 -7.58 1.51 -7.57
C ALA A 44 -6.73 2.68 -7.06
N ALA A 45 -7.31 3.66 -6.36
CA ALA A 45 -6.55 4.76 -5.75
C ALA A 45 -5.72 4.30 -4.55
N VAL A 46 -6.15 3.25 -3.85
CA VAL A 46 -5.48 2.68 -2.67
C VAL A 46 -4.05 2.19 -2.98
N PRO A 47 -3.82 1.32 -3.99
CA PRO A 47 -2.47 0.89 -4.33
C PRO A 47 -1.62 2.07 -4.84
N VAL A 48 -2.18 2.98 -5.63
CA VAL A 48 -1.46 4.16 -6.17
C VAL A 48 -0.97 5.07 -5.04
N LEU A 49 -1.82 5.38 -4.06
CA LEU A 49 -1.45 6.18 -2.89
C LEU A 49 -0.41 5.47 -2.01
N SER A 50 -0.51 4.15 -1.84
CA SER A 50 0.47 3.39 -1.05
C SER A 50 1.87 3.44 -1.67
N VAL A 51 1.96 3.34 -3.00
CA VAL A 51 3.23 3.40 -3.74
C VAL A 51 3.80 4.82 -3.67
N LEU A 52 2.96 5.84 -3.86
CA LEU A 52 3.36 7.24 -3.73
C LEU A 52 3.92 7.55 -2.33
N LEU A 53 3.22 7.15 -1.27
CA LEU A 53 3.68 7.38 0.11
C LEU A 53 4.98 6.64 0.43
N ALA A 54 5.14 5.42 -0.08
CA ALA A 54 6.37 4.67 0.10
C ALA A 54 7.57 5.30 -0.61
N VAL A 55 7.35 5.86 -1.81
CA VAL A 55 8.39 6.56 -2.57
C VAL A 55 8.80 7.87 -1.89
N VAL A 56 7.85 8.60 -1.31
CA VAL A 56 8.10 9.89 -0.64
C VAL A 56 8.83 9.73 0.70
N TRP A 57 8.65 8.60 1.40
CA TRP A 57 9.32 8.33 2.68
C TRP A 57 10.31 7.16 2.60
N PRO A 58 11.48 7.33 1.98
CA PRO A 58 12.54 6.34 2.01
C PRO A 58 13.14 6.31 3.43
N GLY A 59 12.55 5.51 4.31
CA GLY A 59 13.07 5.34 5.66
C GLY A 59 14.46 4.71 5.62
N ARG A 60 15.35 5.16 6.49
CA ARG A 60 16.75 4.74 6.51
C ARG A 60 16.90 3.25 6.91
N PRO A 61 17.85 2.52 6.31
CA PRO A 61 18.22 1.20 6.77
C PRO A 61 18.84 1.27 8.16
N ASP A 62 18.37 0.42 9.08
CA ASP A 62 19.03 0.26 10.36
C ASP A 62 20.34 -0.53 10.17
N LEU A 63 21.46 0.10 10.52
CA LEU A 63 22.81 -0.45 10.36
C LEU A 63 23.00 -1.69 11.23
N LYS A 64 22.40 -1.73 12.42
CA LYS A 64 22.50 -2.87 13.34
C LYS A 64 21.80 -4.09 12.79
N ALA A 65 20.60 -3.91 12.22
CA ALA A 65 19.87 -4.99 11.56
C ALA A 65 20.62 -5.54 10.34
N ALA A 66 21.28 -4.67 9.55
CA ALA A 66 22.09 -5.09 8.41
C ALA A 66 23.35 -5.87 8.85
N ALA A 67 24.03 -5.40 9.89
CA ALA A 67 25.19 -6.07 10.47
C ALA A 67 24.82 -7.45 11.02
N SER A 68 23.75 -7.54 11.81
CA SER A 68 23.25 -8.81 12.38
C SER A 68 22.81 -9.81 11.30
N ALA A 69 22.15 -9.35 10.23
CA ALA A 69 21.79 -10.22 9.11
C ALA A 69 23.02 -10.80 8.40
N THR A 70 24.09 -9.99 8.28
CA THR A 70 25.36 -10.40 7.69
C THR A 70 26.06 -11.44 8.55
N ASP A 71 26.10 -11.21 9.86
CA ASP A 71 26.69 -12.15 10.81
C ASP A 71 25.93 -13.48 10.88
N GLY A 72 24.59 -13.44 10.83
CA GLY A 72 23.75 -14.63 10.84
C GLY A 72 23.91 -15.51 9.59
N TYR A 73 24.09 -14.90 8.41
CA TYR A 73 24.24 -15.64 7.17
C TYR A 73 25.64 -16.27 7.01
N HIS A 74 26.70 -15.53 7.36
CA HIS A 74 28.08 -16.00 7.22
C HIS A 74 28.67 -16.64 8.49
N GLN A 75 27.89 -16.75 9.57
CA GLN A 75 28.31 -17.25 10.88
C GLN A 75 29.59 -16.56 11.42
N THR A 76 29.73 -15.26 11.15
CA THR A 76 30.94 -14.48 11.49
C THR A 76 31.03 -14.08 12.96
N LYS A 77 30.33 -14.78 13.87
CA LYS A 77 30.36 -14.58 15.33
C LYS A 77 30.15 -13.11 15.74
N ASP A 78 29.14 -12.46 15.17
CA ASP A 78 28.77 -11.07 15.48
C ASP A 78 29.88 -10.04 15.22
N LEU A 79 30.80 -10.32 14.29
CA LEU A 79 31.91 -9.44 13.92
C LEU A 79 31.43 -8.08 13.40
N PHE A 80 30.45 -8.07 12.49
CA PHE A 80 29.93 -6.84 11.90
C PHE A 80 29.07 -6.07 12.91
N LEU A 81 28.29 -6.78 13.72
CA LEU A 81 27.49 -6.19 14.79
C LEU A 81 28.39 -5.52 15.83
N THR A 82 29.45 -6.21 16.25
CA THR A 82 30.46 -5.68 17.18
C THR A 82 31.16 -4.46 16.60
N TRP A 83 31.59 -4.52 15.33
CA TRP A 83 32.17 -3.37 14.64
C TRP A 83 31.23 -2.16 14.61
N SER A 84 29.94 -2.37 14.33
CA SER A 84 28.94 -1.30 14.30
C SER A 84 28.70 -0.63 15.67
N MET A 85 29.00 -1.34 16.76
CA MET A 85 28.94 -0.80 18.12
C MET A 85 30.25 -0.09 18.50
N LEU A 86 31.39 -0.64 18.07
CA LEU A 86 32.73 -0.11 18.38
C LEU A 86 33.10 1.11 17.55
N SER A 87 32.51 1.32 16.37
CA SER A 87 32.84 2.47 15.49
C SER A 87 32.61 3.84 16.15
N GLY A 88 31.82 3.90 17.22
CA GLY A 88 31.59 5.12 18.02
C GLY A 88 32.39 5.20 19.33
N CYS A 89 33.15 4.17 19.69
CA CYS A 89 33.86 4.09 20.98
C CYS A 89 35.38 4.02 20.75
N PRO A 90 36.18 4.94 21.34
CA PRO A 90 37.63 4.89 21.24
C PRO A 90 38.17 3.77 22.14
N THR A 91 38.25 2.57 21.59
CA THR A 91 38.83 1.39 22.26
C THR A 91 40.09 0.96 21.51
N GLU A 92 41.11 0.48 22.23
CA GLU A 92 42.37 0.03 21.66
C GLU A 92 42.20 -1.16 20.68
N TYR A 93 41.12 -1.92 20.85
CA TYR A 93 40.78 -3.08 20.02
C TYR A 93 39.96 -2.75 18.78
N ALA A 94 39.39 -1.54 18.67
CA ALA A 94 38.63 -1.11 17.49
C ALA A 94 39.40 -1.32 16.16
N PRO A 95 40.66 -0.87 16.00
CA PRO A 95 41.37 -1.08 14.73
C PRO A 95 41.62 -2.55 14.39
N LEU A 96 41.73 -3.43 15.40
CA LEU A 96 41.90 -4.86 15.19
C LEU A 96 40.62 -5.48 14.61
N VAL A 97 39.47 -5.20 15.24
CA VAL A 97 38.15 -5.68 14.80
C VAL A 97 37.80 -5.11 13.42
N GLY A 98 38.12 -3.83 13.17
CA GLY A 98 37.90 -3.20 11.87
C GLY A 98 38.66 -3.88 10.73
N ARG A 99 39.93 -4.24 10.95
CA ARG A 99 40.75 -4.96 9.95
C ARG A 99 40.21 -6.35 9.65
N ASP A 100 39.75 -7.06 10.67
CA ASP A 100 39.17 -8.40 10.51
C ASP A 100 37.81 -8.33 9.79
N ALA A 101 37.00 -7.30 10.11
CA ALA A 101 35.75 -7.01 9.41
C ALA A 101 35.99 -6.66 7.94
N GLU A 102 36.98 -5.84 7.61
CA GLU A 102 37.32 -5.46 6.24
C GLU A 102 37.81 -6.66 5.40
N ARG A 103 38.68 -7.49 5.99
CA ARG A 103 39.14 -8.73 5.34
C ARG A 103 37.96 -9.67 5.04
N THR A 104 37.04 -9.80 5.99
CA THR A 104 35.87 -10.68 5.85
C THR A 104 34.85 -10.09 4.87
N ALA A 105 34.63 -8.78 4.89
CA ALA A 105 33.70 -8.06 4.01
C ALA A 105 34.01 -8.29 2.52
N SER A 106 35.30 -8.39 2.15
CA SER A 106 35.70 -8.65 0.77
C SER A 106 35.20 -9.99 0.20
N ARG A 107 34.80 -10.93 1.06
CA ARG A 107 34.32 -12.27 0.69
C ARG A 107 32.80 -12.40 0.79
N ILE A 108 32.11 -11.35 1.21
CA ILE A 108 30.67 -11.36 1.44
C ILE A 108 29.97 -10.98 0.15
N GLU A 109 28.99 -11.79 -0.23
CA GLU A 109 28.11 -11.52 -1.36
C GLU A 109 26.81 -10.89 -0.82
N PRO A 110 26.58 -9.58 -1.02
CA PRO A 110 25.45 -8.88 -0.42
C PRO A 110 24.07 -9.44 -0.83
N GLU A 111 24.00 -10.04 -2.03
CA GLU A 111 22.78 -10.64 -2.58
C GLU A 111 22.37 -11.92 -1.83
N LYS A 112 23.35 -12.67 -1.33
CA LYS A 112 23.13 -13.93 -0.60
C LYS A 112 22.73 -13.71 0.85
N VAL A 113 23.25 -12.66 1.48
CA VAL A 113 22.94 -12.29 2.88
C VAL A 113 21.47 -11.89 3.06
N VAL A 114 20.89 -11.29 2.02
CA VAL A 114 19.59 -10.62 2.09
C VAL A 114 18.74 -11.04 0.89
N PRO A 115 18.36 -12.34 0.77
CA PRO A 115 17.61 -12.82 -0.39
C PRO A 115 16.26 -12.10 -0.47
N TYR A 116 16.01 -11.49 -1.62
CA TYR A 116 14.78 -10.75 -1.89
C TYR A 116 13.68 -11.71 -2.37
N HIS A 117 12.83 -12.14 -1.44
CA HIS A 117 11.67 -12.97 -1.73
C HIS A 117 10.49 -12.08 -2.13
N TRP A 118 10.27 -11.91 -3.43
CA TRP A 118 9.18 -11.11 -3.99
C TRP A 118 7.80 -11.79 -3.89
N GLU A 119 7.78 -13.12 -3.75
CA GLU A 119 6.58 -13.97 -3.78
C GLU A 119 5.64 -13.77 -2.57
N HIS A 120 6.17 -13.71 -1.35
CA HIS A 120 5.35 -13.55 -0.15
C HIS A 120 4.62 -12.20 -0.03
N PRO A 121 5.27 -11.04 -0.24
CA PRO A 121 4.59 -9.75 -0.18
C PRO A 121 3.63 -9.52 -1.36
N THR A 122 3.89 -10.12 -2.53
CA THR A 122 2.99 -9.97 -3.69
C THR A 122 1.70 -10.78 -3.53
N LEU A 123 1.76 -12.01 -3.00
CA LEU A 123 0.57 -12.83 -2.74
C LEU A 123 -0.37 -12.18 -1.72
N THR A 124 0.20 -11.65 -0.64
CA THR A 124 -0.57 -10.98 0.41
C THR A 124 -1.13 -9.63 -0.07
N ALA A 125 -0.42 -8.92 -0.95
CA ALA A 125 -0.94 -7.71 -1.61
C ALA A 125 -2.10 -8.04 -2.56
N ALA A 126 -1.96 -9.10 -3.34
CA ALA A 126 -3.00 -9.57 -4.23
C ALA A 126 -4.25 -10.02 -3.44
N LEU A 127 -4.06 -10.72 -2.32
CA LEU A 127 -5.15 -11.20 -1.48
C LEU A 127 -5.89 -10.06 -0.78
N THR A 128 -5.17 -9.04 -0.29
CA THR A 128 -5.79 -7.84 0.31
C THR A 128 -6.57 -7.01 -0.70
N LEU A 129 -6.03 -6.82 -1.91
CA LEU A 129 -6.76 -6.18 -3.01
C LEU A 129 -7.97 -7.00 -3.45
N GLY A 130 -7.82 -8.32 -3.55
CA GLY A 130 -8.92 -9.24 -3.88
C GLY A 130 -10.05 -9.16 -2.85
N ALA A 131 -9.71 -9.13 -1.55
CA ALA A 131 -10.69 -8.97 -0.48
C ALA A 131 -11.40 -7.62 -0.53
N LEU A 132 -10.68 -6.53 -0.83
CA LEU A 132 -11.27 -5.19 -1.03
C LEU A 132 -12.24 -5.15 -2.22
N LEU A 133 -11.86 -5.76 -3.35
CA LEU A 133 -12.70 -5.88 -4.54
C LEU A 133 -13.96 -6.69 -4.27
N LEU A 134 -13.83 -7.84 -3.60
CA LEU A 134 -14.96 -8.65 -3.19
C LEU A 134 -15.87 -7.86 -2.24
N GLY A 135 -15.32 -7.14 -1.27
CA GLY A 135 -16.11 -6.26 -0.39
C GLY A 135 -16.88 -5.19 -1.16
N ALA A 136 -16.26 -4.54 -2.15
CA ALA A 136 -16.90 -3.50 -2.95
C ALA A 136 -18.05 -4.02 -3.83
N PHE A 137 -17.94 -5.26 -4.35
CA PHE A 137 -18.96 -5.87 -5.20
C PHE A 137 -20.06 -6.61 -4.43
N PHE A 138 -19.70 -7.35 -3.38
CA PHE A 138 -20.63 -8.25 -2.68
C PHE A 138 -21.32 -7.62 -1.48
N VAL A 139 -20.82 -6.51 -0.92
CA VAL A 139 -21.48 -5.87 0.23
C VAL A 139 -22.62 -4.98 -0.30
N PRO A 140 -23.89 -5.37 -0.10
CA PRO A 140 -25.01 -4.50 -0.43
C PRO A 140 -24.97 -3.25 0.45
N THR A 141 -25.37 -2.09 -0.10
CA THR A 141 -25.55 -0.88 0.71
C THR A 141 -26.73 -1.11 1.63
N LEU A 142 -26.46 -1.25 2.92
CA LEU A 142 -27.50 -1.21 3.94
C LEU A 142 -27.70 0.27 4.25
N ASP A 143 -28.78 0.83 3.69
CA ASP A 143 -29.10 2.26 3.82
C ASP A 143 -30.24 2.44 4.83
N PRO A 144 -29.94 2.61 6.13
CA PRO A 144 -30.96 2.88 7.14
C PRO A 144 -31.51 4.32 7.08
N PHE A 145 -30.92 5.22 6.26
CA PHE A 145 -31.28 6.64 6.21
C PHE A 145 -31.94 7.08 4.89
N GLY A 146 -31.92 6.26 3.84
CA GLY A 146 -32.73 6.45 2.61
C GLY A 146 -32.11 7.39 1.55
N HIS A 147 -30.90 7.91 1.77
CA HIS A 147 -30.25 8.85 0.85
C HIS A 147 -29.93 8.24 -0.52
N VAL A 148 -29.76 6.92 -0.62
CA VAL A 148 -29.57 6.23 -1.92
C VAL A 148 -30.87 6.18 -2.72
N ALA A 149 -32.03 6.16 -2.06
CA ALA A 149 -33.32 6.24 -2.72
C ALA A 149 -33.58 7.66 -3.25
N GLU A 150 -33.28 8.69 -2.46
CA GLU A 150 -33.40 10.10 -2.87
C GLU A 150 -32.53 10.42 -4.10
N ALA A 151 -31.28 9.93 -4.11
CA ALA A 151 -30.38 10.12 -5.25
C ALA A 151 -30.88 9.41 -6.53
N LYS A 152 -31.49 8.23 -6.40
CA LYS A 152 -32.09 7.51 -7.54
C LYS A 152 -33.29 8.25 -8.10
N GLU A 153 -34.18 8.76 -7.24
CA GLU A 153 -35.36 9.52 -7.68
C GLU A 153 -34.96 10.83 -8.41
N ALA A 154 -33.93 11.52 -7.93
CA ALA A 154 -33.38 12.69 -8.61
C ALA A 154 -32.83 12.32 -10.01
N GLN A 155 -32.10 11.22 -10.12
CA GLN A 155 -31.53 10.77 -11.40
C GLN A 155 -32.59 10.30 -12.39
N GLU A 156 -33.65 9.63 -11.92
CA GLU A 156 -34.80 9.27 -12.75
C GLU A 156 -35.54 10.52 -13.25
N SER A 157 -35.74 11.50 -12.38
CA SER A 157 -36.35 12.79 -12.75
C SER A 157 -35.56 13.50 -13.86
N HIS A 158 -34.23 13.52 -13.76
CA HIS A 158 -33.36 14.07 -14.81
C HIS A 158 -33.48 13.31 -16.14
N ARG A 159 -33.54 11.96 -16.11
CA ARG A 159 -33.71 11.16 -17.34
C ARG A 159 -35.05 11.42 -18.00
N VAL A 160 -36.12 11.55 -17.23
CA VAL A 160 -37.46 11.87 -17.75
C VAL A 160 -37.45 13.26 -18.40
N LEU A 161 -36.79 14.25 -17.79
CA LEU A 161 -36.64 15.58 -18.38
C LEU A 161 -35.85 15.55 -19.69
N GLU A 162 -34.77 14.78 -19.78
CA GLU A 162 -34.01 14.62 -21.03
C GLU A 162 -34.82 13.93 -22.14
N GLN A 163 -35.59 12.90 -21.79
CA GLN A 163 -36.48 12.22 -22.74
C GLN A 163 -37.58 13.17 -23.23
N THR A 164 -38.15 13.97 -22.33
CA THR A 164 -39.18 14.97 -22.66
C THR A 164 -38.63 16.07 -23.55
N ARG A 165 -37.39 16.52 -23.29
CA ARG A 165 -36.69 17.50 -24.13
C ARG A 165 -36.46 16.94 -25.54
N LYS A 166 -35.94 15.72 -25.66
CA LYS A 166 -35.73 15.05 -26.96
C LYS A 166 -37.05 14.86 -27.73
N ALA A 167 -38.12 14.46 -27.03
CA ALA A 167 -39.44 14.33 -27.63
C ALA A 167 -40.01 15.68 -28.11
N THR A 168 -39.78 16.75 -27.37
CA THR A 168 -40.19 18.11 -27.75
C THR A 168 -39.37 18.63 -28.94
N GLU A 169 -38.07 18.37 -28.97
CA GLU A 169 -37.20 18.71 -30.12
C GLU A 169 -37.63 17.95 -31.38
N ALA A 170 -37.98 16.67 -31.26
CA ALA A 170 -38.49 15.86 -32.38
C ALA A 170 -39.85 16.38 -32.90
N ARG A 171 -40.77 16.79 -32.01
CA ARG A 171 -42.05 17.39 -32.42
C ARG A 171 -41.85 18.74 -33.11
N LYS A 172 -40.92 19.56 -32.62
CA LYS A 172 -40.58 20.84 -33.24
C LYS A 172 -40.01 20.66 -34.65
N ALA A 173 -39.21 19.62 -34.88
CA ALA A 173 -38.66 19.29 -36.19
C ALA A 173 -39.70 18.76 -37.20
N GLN A 174 -40.86 18.25 -36.74
CA GLN A 174 -41.96 17.81 -37.60
C GLN A 174 -42.93 18.94 -38.00
N LEU A 175 -42.86 20.09 -37.30
CA LEU A 175 -43.73 21.26 -37.50
C LEU A 175 -43.05 22.41 -38.26
N ALA A 176 -41.78 22.23 -38.63
CA ALA A 176 -40.99 23.14 -39.46
C ALA A 176 -40.80 22.53 -40.86
#